data_AF-A0A0F8VXX9-F1
#
_entry.id   AF-A0A0F8VXX9-F1
#
_cell.length_a   1.000
_cell.length_b   1.000
_cell.length_c   1.000
_cell.angle_alpha   90.00
_cell.angle_beta   90.00
_cell.angle_gamma   90.00
#
_symmetry.space_group_name_H-M   'P 1'
#
loop_
_entity.id
_entity.type
_entity.pdbx_description
1 polymer ?
#
loop_
_entity_poly.entity_id
_entity_poly.type
_entity_poly.pdbx_seq_one_letter_code
_entity_poly.pdbx_strand_id
1 'polypeptide(L)'
;MVNRKFKTISLLFFLTILLGLSIFSFSVSAQVPKTSGSAPMQNIVIDGVINEAEWADRDWKIEFHLDIDDAFNPPDKDGANYMYLGEDHTNFYVGLDLISDQTGDPTDEWLGIWMNVNNRSFDSLTTWASYLDNGTESLLHDVENDQPLPFFRNQVTSLYSGYDVNNDGEFNAVHGTTQGDYTLFDDSNIPTFNITSALTIGDNLTQLDFSVDIEEWFSLFPDIYADAISEMRLLIECRSNITIDDHKVVFWYNDGTMNSNDPQQTRSINTGTGWLQESFDYGLANLSSDHIIKFSIIGNNSAPFKTLFEYIEFAIRYNYTNTFGGAMLSAYSSISNYDIQWSFGTSENNMSDHRMFEIRIPKTELEHYNSSEEIGIMVGGYGTMTFPNEVFWVFGVFNNSIRHQQHANYKYYNMFGIDAPPTPQNPAVPGYLLPIVIALATVSTFSLIKKQKNKLKQFKVKY
;
A
#
# COMPACT_ATOMS: atom_id res chain seq x y z
N MET A 1 -21.04 57.93 52.36
CA MET A 1 -19.73 57.37 51.98
C MET A 1 -19.88 55.96 51.35
N VAL A 2 -20.72 55.80 50.31
CA VAL A 2 -21.06 54.48 49.71
C VAL A 2 -20.66 54.36 48.22
N ASN A 3 -20.19 55.43 47.58
CA ASN A 3 -20.08 55.46 46.11
C ASN A 3 -18.68 55.16 45.54
N ARG A 4 -17.67 54.88 46.38
CA ARG A 4 -16.31 54.54 45.91
C ARG A 4 -16.12 53.04 45.70
N LYS A 5 -16.56 52.19 46.65
CA LYS A 5 -16.38 50.72 46.55
C LYS A 5 -17.14 50.10 45.37
N PHE A 6 -18.31 50.64 45.00
CA PHE A 6 -19.11 50.14 43.88
C PHE A 6 -18.48 50.46 42.51
N LYS A 7 -17.86 51.63 42.38
CA LYS A 7 -17.13 52.01 41.15
C LYS A 7 -15.87 51.17 40.95
N THR A 8 -15.15 50.82 42.03
CA THR A 8 -13.93 50.01 41.95
C THR A 8 -14.22 48.56 41.53
N ILE A 9 -15.31 47.96 42.02
CA ILE A 9 -15.69 46.58 41.65
C ILE A 9 -16.19 46.52 40.20
N SER A 10 -16.98 47.52 39.77
CA SER A 10 -17.46 47.57 38.38
C SER A 10 -16.33 47.81 37.37
N LEU A 11 -15.31 48.58 37.75
CA LEU A 11 -14.14 48.85 36.92
C LEU A 11 -13.23 47.61 36.81
N LEU A 12 -12.97 46.90 37.92
CA LEU A 12 -12.21 45.64 37.88
C LEU A 12 -12.92 44.59 37.03
N PHE A 13 -14.24 44.47 37.14
CA PHE A 13 -15.02 43.49 36.36
C PHE A 13 -14.96 43.79 34.85
N PHE A 14 -15.05 45.08 34.47
CA PHE A 14 -14.93 45.50 33.07
C PHE A 14 -13.51 45.27 32.52
N LEU A 15 -12.48 45.54 33.33
CA LEU A 15 -11.08 45.28 32.94
C LEU A 15 -10.80 43.79 32.77
N THR A 16 -11.42 42.92 33.58
CA THR A 16 -11.23 41.46 33.49
C THR A 16 -11.91 40.89 32.24
N ILE A 17 -13.06 41.45 31.84
CA ILE A 17 -13.72 41.10 30.56
C ILE A 17 -12.90 41.62 29.37
N LEU A 18 -12.33 42.82 29.46
CA LEU A 18 -11.51 43.38 28.37
C LEU A 18 -10.19 42.62 28.19
N LEU A 19 -9.52 42.23 29.29
CA LEU A 19 -8.31 41.40 29.27
C LEU A 19 -8.61 39.96 28.82
N GLY A 20 -9.79 39.43 29.13
CA GLY A 20 -10.25 38.14 28.61
C GLY A 20 -10.53 38.16 27.10
N LEU A 21 -10.95 39.30 26.55
CA LEU A 21 -11.17 39.49 25.11
C LEU A 21 -9.88 39.75 24.32
N SER A 22 -8.82 40.27 24.94
CA SER A 22 -7.53 40.55 24.26
C SER A 22 -6.56 39.36 24.21
N ILE A 23 -6.81 38.28 24.96
CA ILE A 23 -6.00 37.05 24.91
C ILE A 23 -6.53 36.07 23.83
N PHE A 24 -7.72 36.33 23.30
CA PHE A 24 -8.29 35.62 22.16
C PHE A 24 -8.30 36.52 20.93
N SER A 25 -7.14 36.69 20.31
CA SER A 25 -7.05 37.18 18.93
C SER A 25 -7.63 36.10 18.01
N PHE A 26 -8.95 36.06 17.85
CA PHE A 26 -9.55 35.33 16.74
C PHE A 26 -9.36 36.17 15.49
N SER A 27 -8.40 35.77 14.66
CA SER A 27 -8.39 36.12 13.24
C SER A 27 -9.65 35.51 12.62
N VAL A 28 -10.74 36.26 12.59
CA VAL A 28 -11.94 35.86 11.83
C VAL A 28 -11.67 36.19 10.37
N SER A 29 -10.93 35.31 9.68
CA SER A 29 -11.14 35.15 8.24
C SER A 29 -12.48 34.46 8.10
N ALA A 30 -13.54 35.22 7.88
CA ALA A 30 -14.83 34.65 7.49
C ALA A 30 -14.75 34.27 6.00
N GLN A 31 -13.96 33.24 5.68
CA GLN A 31 -14.24 32.47 4.46
C GLN A 31 -15.50 31.66 4.76
N VAL A 32 -16.57 32.00 4.05
CA VAL A 32 -17.82 31.24 4.07
C VAL A 32 -17.48 29.79 3.70
N PRO A 33 -17.79 28.79 4.55
CA PRO A 33 -17.61 27.40 4.18
C PRO A 33 -18.47 27.11 2.94
N LYS A 34 -17.84 26.67 1.83
CA LYS A 34 -18.56 26.26 0.62
C LYS A 34 -19.46 25.08 1.03
N THR A 35 -20.77 25.21 0.80
CA THR A 35 -21.74 24.14 1.03
C THR A 35 -22.11 23.54 -0.31
N SER A 36 -21.85 22.24 -0.47
CA SER A 36 -22.15 21.36 -1.62
C SER A 36 -21.43 21.66 -2.94
N GLY A 37 -20.82 20.63 -3.55
CA GLY A 37 -20.38 20.62 -4.94
C GLY A 37 -19.62 21.87 -5.38
N SER A 38 -18.37 21.99 -4.92
CA SER A 38 -17.42 23.00 -5.40
C SER A 38 -17.53 23.11 -6.92
N ALA A 39 -17.49 24.34 -7.44
CA ALA A 39 -17.30 24.50 -8.86
C ALA A 39 -16.05 23.68 -9.23
N PRO A 40 -16.12 22.79 -10.24
CA PRO A 40 -14.98 22.01 -10.69
C PRO A 40 -13.76 22.92 -10.78
N MET A 41 -12.61 22.46 -10.30
CA MET A 41 -11.37 23.22 -10.47
C MET A 41 -11.23 23.61 -11.94
N GLN A 42 -10.86 24.87 -12.21
CA GLN A 42 -10.72 25.38 -13.57
C GLN A 42 -9.30 25.87 -13.79
N ASN A 43 -8.79 25.66 -15.02
CA ASN A 43 -7.50 26.17 -15.47
C ASN A 43 -6.30 25.68 -14.62
N ILE A 44 -6.39 24.50 -14.03
CA ILE A 44 -5.23 23.86 -13.40
C ILE A 44 -4.23 23.49 -14.49
N VAL A 45 -3.04 24.08 -14.39
CA VAL A 45 -1.87 23.71 -15.17
C VAL A 45 -1.03 22.82 -14.26
N ILE A 46 -0.53 21.71 -14.79
CA ILE A 46 0.42 20.86 -14.07
C ILE A 46 1.79 21.29 -14.55
N ASP A 47 2.44 22.17 -13.79
CA ASP A 47 3.79 22.70 -14.06
C ASP A 47 4.75 22.56 -12.87
N GLY A 48 4.26 21.98 -11.78
CA GLY A 48 5.03 21.68 -10.58
C GLY A 48 5.12 22.86 -9.61
N VAL A 49 4.35 23.94 -9.83
CA VAL A 49 4.34 25.14 -8.99
C VAL A 49 2.98 25.33 -8.36
N ILE A 50 2.92 25.32 -7.02
CA ILE A 50 1.67 25.58 -6.31
C ILE A 50 1.32 27.08 -6.36
N ASN A 51 0.47 27.46 -7.30
CA ASN A 51 -0.04 28.80 -7.48
C ASN A 51 -1.42 28.97 -6.81
N GLU A 52 -1.56 29.96 -5.92
CA GLU A 52 -2.81 30.21 -5.19
C GLU A 52 -4.00 30.43 -6.13
N ALA A 53 -3.81 31.12 -7.25
CA ALA A 53 -4.90 31.43 -8.17
C ALA A 53 -5.45 30.16 -8.86
N GLU A 54 -4.58 29.20 -9.16
CA GLU A 54 -4.95 27.92 -9.77
C GLU A 54 -5.56 27.01 -8.70
N TRP A 55 -4.93 26.89 -7.53
CA TRP A 55 -5.41 26.10 -6.41
C TRP A 55 -6.48 26.80 -5.56
N ALA A 56 -7.02 27.94 -5.99
CA ALA A 56 -8.01 28.72 -5.24
C ALA A 56 -9.31 27.94 -5.01
N ASP A 57 -9.68 27.11 -5.99
CA ASP A 57 -10.92 26.34 -6.00
C ASP A 57 -10.78 24.90 -5.50
N ARG A 58 -9.61 24.55 -4.96
CA ARG A 58 -9.38 23.28 -4.25
C ARG A 58 -10.48 22.97 -3.22
N ASP A 59 -10.68 21.69 -2.96
CA ASP A 59 -11.60 21.20 -1.95
C ASP A 59 -10.96 21.16 -0.56
N TRP A 60 -9.66 20.84 -0.51
CA TRP A 60 -8.90 20.79 0.74
C TRP A 60 -7.54 21.47 0.65
N LYS A 61 -7.15 22.13 1.75
CA LYS A 61 -5.77 22.46 2.10
C LYS A 61 -5.49 21.90 3.48
N ILE A 62 -4.57 20.96 3.54
CA ILE A 62 -4.29 20.18 4.74
C ILE A 62 -2.85 20.45 5.15
N GLU A 63 -2.67 21.04 6.31
CA GLU A 63 -1.37 21.22 6.92
C GLU A 63 -0.93 19.92 7.62
N PHE A 64 0.33 19.53 7.43
CA PHE A 64 0.94 18.41 8.12
C PHE A 64 2.40 18.70 8.46
N HIS A 65 2.89 18.13 9.55
CA HIS A 65 4.25 18.39 10.01
C HIS A 65 5.12 17.17 9.79
N LEU A 66 6.32 17.40 9.28
CA LEU A 66 7.38 16.41 9.18
C LEU A 66 8.49 16.80 10.18
N ASP A 67 8.96 15.79 10.88
CA ASP A 67 10.02 15.88 11.90
C ASP A 67 11.30 15.34 11.25
N ILE A 68 12.02 16.22 10.57
CA ILE A 68 13.20 15.91 9.77
C ILE A 68 14.43 16.15 10.67
N ASP A 69 14.71 15.27 11.63
CA ASP A 69 16.03 15.26 12.29
C ASP A 69 17.05 14.55 11.38
N ASP A 70 17.36 15.14 10.22
CA ASP A 70 18.45 14.64 9.39
C ASP A 70 19.80 15.13 9.96
N ALA A 71 20.47 14.26 10.71
CA ALA A 71 21.79 14.55 11.27
C ALA A 71 22.91 14.63 10.20
N PHE A 72 22.65 14.21 8.96
CA PHE A 72 23.67 14.00 7.92
C PHE A 72 23.42 14.75 6.61
N ASN A 73 22.23 15.31 6.38
CA ASN A 73 21.86 16.04 5.16
C ASN A 73 21.24 17.44 5.44
N PRO A 74 22.00 18.43 5.97
CA PRO A 74 21.54 19.82 5.94
C PRO A 74 21.37 20.27 4.47
N PRO A 75 20.20 20.78 4.05
CA PRO A 75 19.56 21.97 4.64
C PRO A 75 18.10 21.81 5.11
N ASP A 76 17.54 20.59 5.09
CA ASP A 76 16.13 20.33 5.40
C ASP A 76 15.75 20.70 6.85
N LYS A 77 14.48 21.05 7.06
CA LYS A 77 14.01 21.58 8.35
C LYS A 77 12.65 21.01 8.74
N ASP A 78 12.51 20.72 10.03
CA ASP A 78 11.19 20.52 10.63
C ASP A 78 10.25 21.68 10.28
N GLY A 79 9.05 21.35 9.84
CA GLY A 79 8.16 22.36 9.34
C GLY A 79 6.79 21.87 8.97
N ALA A 80 5.92 22.85 8.76
CA ALA A 80 4.59 22.66 8.22
C ALA A 80 4.70 22.50 6.70
N ASN A 81 4.13 21.44 6.18
CA ASN A 81 3.97 21.13 4.77
C ASN A 81 2.47 21.17 4.46
N TYR A 82 2.10 21.31 3.19
CA TYR A 82 0.69 21.37 2.79
C TYR A 82 0.37 20.38 1.69
N MET A 83 -0.74 19.66 1.87
CA MET A 83 -1.37 18.87 0.82
C MET A 83 -2.64 19.57 0.36
N TYR A 84 -2.80 19.64 -0.95
CA TYR A 84 -3.95 20.20 -1.63
C TYR A 84 -4.69 19.09 -2.34
N LEU A 85 -6.00 19.03 -2.17
CA LEU A 85 -6.86 18.11 -2.90
C LEU A 85 -7.92 18.91 -3.64
N GLY A 86 -8.18 18.52 -4.87
CA GLY A 86 -9.36 19.01 -5.57
C GLY A 86 -9.73 18.16 -6.76
N GLU A 87 -10.84 18.48 -7.41
CA GLU A 87 -11.29 17.76 -8.59
C GLU A 87 -11.89 18.68 -9.66
N ASP A 88 -11.83 18.21 -10.91
CA ASP A 88 -12.69 18.69 -11.98
C ASP A 88 -13.67 17.58 -12.44
N HIS A 89 -14.31 17.75 -13.58
CA HIS A 89 -15.23 16.74 -14.11
C HIS A 89 -14.57 15.40 -14.47
N THR A 90 -13.27 15.39 -14.72
CA THR A 90 -12.53 14.27 -15.31
C THR A 90 -11.34 13.81 -14.48
N ASN A 91 -10.82 14.65 -13.61
CA ASN A 91 -9.56 14.44 -12.91
C ASN A 91 -9.69 14.72 -11.41
N PHE A 92 -8.90 13.98 -10.67
CA PHE A 92 -8.56 14.24 -9.28
C PHE A 92 -7.15 14.86 -9.23
N TYR A 93 -6.97 15.88 -8.41
CA TYR A 93 -5.74 16.65 -8.31
C TYR A 93 -5.15 16.53 -6.91
N VAL A 94 -3.84 16.31 -6.85
CA VAL A 94 -3.05 16.35 -5.62
C VAL A 94 -1.92 17.35 -5.80
N GLY A 95 -1.86 18.35 -4.93
CA GLY A 95 -0.73 19.27 -4.83
C GLY A 95 0.01 19.03 -3.54
N LEU A 96 1.34 18.98 -3.58
CA LEU A 96 2.19 18.86 -2.39
C LEU A 96 3.14 20.04 -2.35
N ASP A 97 3.10 20.76 -1.24
CA ASP A 97 3.95 21.92 -0.95
C ASP A 97 4.80 21.53 0.26
N LEU A 98 5.99 20.98 -0.04
CA LEU A 98 6.89 20.34 0.92
C LEU A 98 7.93 21.35 1.41
N ILE A 99 7.45 22.39 2.11
CA ILE A 99 8.24 23.49 2.69
C ILE A 99 9.48 23.02 3.48
N SER A 100 9.36 21.86 4.13
CA SER A 100 10.43 21.27 4.91
C SER A 100 11.59 20.74 4.05
N ASP A 101 11.35 20.43 2.77
CA ASP A 101 12.36 20.06 1.79
C ASP A 101 13.03 21.31 1.22
N GLN A 102 14.30 21.50 1.52
CA GLN A 102 15.12 22.60 1.04
C GLN A 102 16.16 22.11 0.02
N THR A 103 15.98 20.90 -0.51
CA THR A 103 16.92 20.32 -1.47
C THR A 103 16.30 20.12 -2.85
N GLY A 104 16.95 20.69 -3.86
CA GLY A 104 16.52 20.63 -5.27
C GLY A 104 17.12 19.47 -6.08
N ASP A 105 17.83 18.54 -5.43
CA ASP A 105 18.43 17.37 -6.09
C ASP A 105 17.41 16.22 -6.13
N PRO A 106 17.02 15.72 -7.31
CA PRO A 106 16.07 14.61 -7.43
C PRO A 106 16.71 13.22 -7.37
N THR A 107 18.02 13.11 -7.11
CA THR A 107 18.71 11.81 -7.07
C THR A 107 18.08 10.87 -6.05
N ASP A 108 17.77 9.64 -6.47
CA ASP A 108 17.05 8.61 -5.70
C ASP A 108 15.65 9.02 -5.19
N GLU A 109 15.13 10.19 -5.59
CA GLU A 109 13.85 10.73 -5.12
C GLU A 109 12.67 9.94 -5.72
N TRP A 110 11.68 9.64 -4.89
CA TRP A 110 10.43 9.06 -5.33
C TRP A 110 9.24 9.55 -4.52
N LEU A 111 8.07 9.51 -5.15
CA LEU A 111 6.79 9.89 -4.53
C LEU A 111 5.77 8.76 -4.66
N GLY A 112 5.06 8.48 -3.58
CA GLY A 112 3.99 7.49 -3.50
C GLY A 112 2.70 8.10 -2.95
N ILE A 113 1.58 7.80 -3.62
CA ILE A 113 0.23 8.11 -3.15
C ILE A 113 -0.56 6.81 -3.13
N TRP A 114 -1.10 6.46 -1.96
CA TRP A 114 -2.02 5.35 -1.79
C TRP A 114 -3.41 5.89 -1.52
N MET A 115 -4.39 5.36 -2.25
CA MET A 115 -5.79 5.78 -2.19
C MET A 115 -6.68 4.60 -1.84
N ASN A 116 -7.59 4.81 -0.89
CA ASN A 116 -8.69 3.89 -0.58
C ASN A 116 -9.98 4.56 -1.02
N VAL A 117 -10.26 4.47 -2.31
CA VAL A 117 -11.34 5.16 -3.01
C VAL A 117 -12.71 4.63 -2.59
N ASN A 118 -12.80 3.33 -2.26
CA ASN A 118 -14.05 2.66 -1.89
C ASN A 118 -14.15 2.39 -0.38
N ASN A 119 -13.38 3.13 0.44
CA ASN A 119 -13.39 3.07 1.91
C ASN A 119 -13.38 1.64 2.49
N ARG A 120 -12.61 0.74 1.87
CA ARG A 120 -12.56 -0.68 2.24
C ARG A 120 -11.72 -0.90 3.47
N SER A 121 -12.12 -1.88 4.30
CA SER A 121 -11.31 -2.34 5.42
C SER A 121 -10.41 -3.50 4.98
N PHE A 122 -9.12 -3.38 5.25
CA PHE A 122 -8.08 -4.39 5.07
C PHE A 122 -7.03 -4.21 6.18
N ASP A 123 -6.38 -5.30 6.57
CA ASP A 123 -5.41 -5.36 7.67
C ASP A 123 -4.13 -6.15 7.32
N SER A 124 -4.02 -6.64 6.09
CA SER A 124 -2.88 -7.41 5.59
C SER A 124 -2.54 -7.01 4.16
N LEU A 125 -1.28 -7.21 3.77
CA LEU A 125 -0.79 -6.90 2.42
C LEU A 125 -1.53 -7.70 1.35
N THR A 126 -1.83 -8.97 1.60
CA THR A 126 -2.59 -9.83 0.68
C THR A 126 -4.01 -9.33 0.45
N THR A 127 -4.72 -8.94 1.51
CA THR A 127 -6.08 -8.39 1.37
C THR A 127 -6.09 -7.03 0.68
N TRP A 128 -5.12 -6.17 1.00
CA TRP A 128 -4.93 -4.90 0.29
C TRP A 128 -4.67 -5.12 -1.20
N ALA A 129 -3.74 -6.02 -1.53
CA ALA A 129 -3.37 -6.32 -2.91
C ALA A 129 -4.53 -6.93 -3.70
N SER A 130 -5.38 -7.74 -3.07
CA SER A 130 -6.59 -8.31 -3.72
C SER A 130 -7.65 -7.27 -4.12
N TYR A 131 -7.50 -6.01 -3.67
CA TYR A 131 -8.39 -4.90 -3.99
C TYR A 131 -7.74 -3.81 -4.84
N LEU A 132 -6.48 -3.99 -5.25
CA LEU A 132 -5.86 -3.10 -6.23
C LEU A 132 -6.64 -3.11 -7.55
N ASP A 133 -6.69 -1.96 -8.24
CA ASP A 133 -7.53 -1.75 -9.44
C ASP A 133 -9.02 -2.03 -9.19
N ASN A 134 -9.46 -1.85 -7.94
CA ASN A 134 -10.82 -2.12 -7.51
C ASN A 134 -11.20 -1.27 -6.30
N GLY A 135 -10.82 0.01 -6.33
CA GLY A 135 -11.12 0.98 -5.28
C GLY A 135 -10.12 1.03 -4.14
N THR A 136 -9.04 0.27 -4.26
CA THR A 136 -7.75 0.55 -3.61
C THR A 136 -6.79 0.85 -4.74
N GLU A 137 -6.13 2.00 -4.71
CA GLU A 137 -5.23 2.42 -5.79
C GLU A 137 -3.88 2.88 -5.24
N SER A 138 -2.85 2.79 -6.07
CA SER A 138 -1.53 3.32 -5.76
C SER A 138 -0.89 3.97 -6.99
N LEU A 139 -0.33 5.15 -6.79
CA LEU A 139 0.53 5.85 -7.74
C LEU A 139 1.91 5.92 -7.13
N LEU A 140 2.90 5.32 -7.82
CA LEU A 140 4.30 5.35 -7.42
C LEU A 140 5.14 5.93 -8.56
N HIS A 141 5.87 7.01 -8.29
CA HIS A 141 6.64 7.75 -9.28
C HIS A 141 8.12 7.84 -8.88
N ASP A 142 9.00 7.49 -9.82
CA ASP A 142 10.45 7.68 -9.76
C ASP A 142 10.76 9.09 -10.27
N VAL A 143 11.07 10.00 -9.34
CA VAL A 143 11.26 11.44 -9.62
C VAL A 143 12.59 11.67 -10.32
N GLU A 144 13.63 10.88 -10.02
CA GLU A 144 14.92 10.98 -10.72
C GLU A 144 14.76 10.69 -12.23
N ASN A 145 13.99 9.65 -12.56
CA ASN A 145 13.86 9.15 -13.92
C ASN A 145 12.59 9.61 -14.65
N ASP A 146 11.71 10.38 -13.99
CA ASP A 146 10.43 10.86 -14.52
C ASP A 146 9.57 9.76 -15.14
N GLN A 147 9.29 8.71 -14.36
CA GLN A 147 8.50 7.57 -14.81
C GLN A 147 7.76 6.88 -13.66
N PRO A 148 6.68 6.13 -13.94
CA PRO A 148 6.12 5.21 -12.96
C PRO A 148 7.20 4.25 -12.44
N LEU A 149 7.22 4.04 -11.12
CA LEU A 149 8.20 3.16 -10.52
C LEU A 149 7.95 1.71 -10.98
N PRO A 150 8.96 1.02 -11.54
CA PRO A 150 8.77 -0.37 -11.93
C PRO A 150 8.69 -1.27 -10.69
N PHE A 151 7.77 -2.25 -10.75
CA PHE A 151 7.62 -3.25 -9.69
C PHE A 151 8.88 -4.10 -9.52
N PHE A 152 9.55 -4.45 -10.62
CA PHE A 152 10.84 -5.15 -10.62
C PHE A 152 11.99 -4.22 -10.97
N ARG A 153 13.12 -4.36 -10.28
CA ARG A 153 14.39 -3.73 -10.65
C ARG A 153 15.05 -4.52 -11.76
N ASN A 154 15.88 -3.86 -12.57
CA ASN A 154 16.73 -4.55 -13.53
C ASN A 154 17.96 -5.20 -12.85
N GLN A 155 17.69 -6.04 -11.85
CA GLN A 155 18.66 -6.78 -11.09
C GLN A 155 18.14 -8.20 -10.90
N VAL A 156 18.95 -9.18 -11.28
CA VAL A 156 18.57 -10.59 -11.28
C VAL A 156 18.74 -11.18 -9.88
N THR A 157 17.75 -11.93 -9.40
CA THR A 157 17.86 -12.66 -8.13
C THR A 157 18.69 -13.94 -8.26
N SER A 158 19.13 -14.47 -7.12
CA SER A 158 19.53 -15.88 -7.07
C SER A 158 18.36 -16.78 -7.47
N LEU A 159 18.67 -18.00 -7.92
CA LEU A 159 17.67 -19.04 -8.12
C LEU A 159 17.08 -19.39 -6.73
N TYR A 160 15.77 -19.23 -6.56
CA TYR A 160 15.04 -19.60 -5.34
C TYR A 160 14.42 -20.97 -5.54
N SER A 161 14.90 -21.94 -4.76
CA SER A 161 14.24 -23.24 -4.60
C SER A 161 13.16 -23.16 -3.51
N GLY A 162 12.26 -24.11 -3.48
CA GLY A 162 11.23 -24.31 -2.46
C GLY A 162 9.81 -24.38 -3.04
N TYR A 163 9.69 -24.47 -4.36
CA TYR A 163 8.41 -24.47 -5.06
C TYR A 163 8.05 -25.89 -5.47
N ASP A 164 6.85 -26.35 -5.10
CA ASP A 164 6.41 -27.72 -5.32
C ASP A 164 5.02 -27.76 -5.99
N VAL A 165 4.46 -28.95 -6.12
CA VAL A 165 3.08 -29.17 -6.54
C VAL A 165 2.13 -28.56 -5.50
N ASN A 166 1.13 -27.79 -5.94
CA ASN A 166 0.23 -27.04 -5.07
C ASN A 166 -0.84 -27.93 -4.43
N ASN A 167 -1.33 -28.94 -5.16
CA ASN A 167 -2.39 -29.82 -4.70
C ASN A 167 -2.39 -31.21 -5.38
N ASP A 168 -3.13 -32.17 -4.81
CA ASP A 168 -3.29 -33.53 -5.35
C ASP A 168 -3.85 -33.58 -6.78
N GLY A 169 -4.51 -32.51 -7.25
CA GLY A 169 -5.08 -32.42 -8.59
C GLY A 169 -4.06 -32.14 -9.69
N GLU A 170 -2.85 -31.71 -9.32
CA GLU A 170 -1.80 -31.29 -10.26
C GLU A 170 -0.83 -32.41 -10.65
N PHE A 171 -1.02 -33.62 -10.10
CA PHE A 171 -0.30 -34.81 -10.58
C PHE A 171 -1.23 -36.00 -10.77
N ASN A 172 -0.87 -36.87 -11.70
CA ASN A 172 -1.64 -38.09 -11.99
C ASN A 172 -0.73 -39.26 -12.33
N ALA A 173 -1.03 -40.41 -11.74
CA ALA A 173 -0.38 -41.68 -12.07
C ALA A 173 -1.08 -42.34 -13.27
N VAL A 174 -0.49 -42.24 -14.46
CA VAL A 174 -1.01 -42.88 -15.68
C VAL A 174 -0.68 -44.37 -15.70
N HIS A 175 0.54 -44.72 -15.29
CA HIS A 175 1.00 -46.10 -15.17
C HIS A 175 1.63 -46.33 -13.80
N GLY A 176 1.19 -47.41 -13.13
CA GLY A 176 1.63 -47.73 -11.78
C GLY A 176 0.65 -47.25 -10.70
N THR A 177 1.04 -47.44 -9.45
CA THR A 177 0.27 -46.99 -8.28
C THR A 177 1.15 -46.17 -7.36
N THR A 178 0.70 -44.98 -6.99
CA THR A 178 1.40 -44.10 -6.06
C THR A 178 1.12 -44.48 -4.62
N GLN A 179 2.09 -44.22 -3.75
CA GLN A 179 1.94 -44.32 -2.31
C GLN A 179 2.82 -43.26 -1.66
N GLY A 180 2.25 -42.45 -0.77
CA GLY A 180 2.99 -41.41 -0.08
C GLY A 180 2.21 -40.12 0.06
N ASP A 181 2.93 -39.08 0.46
CA ASP A 181 2.43 -37.72 0.60
C ASP A 181 3.32 -36.80 -0.26
N TYR A 182 2.72 -36.14 -1.25
CA TYR A 182 3.43 -35.23 -2.16
C TYR A 182 3.84 -33.93 -1.46
N THR A 183 3.16 -33.54 -0.37
CA THR A 183 3.49 -32.32 0.39
C THR A 183 4.83 -32.42 1.11
N LEU A 184 5.42 -33.61 1.09
CA LEU A 184 6.72 -33.91 1.67
C LEU A 184 7.81 -34.04 0.59
N PHE A 185 7.57 -33.53 -0.64
CA PHE A 185 8.63 -33.44 -1.63
C PHE A 185 9.80 -32.59 -1.14
N ASP A 186 9.63 -31.58 -0.29
CA ASP A 186 10.77 -30.83 0.30
C ASP A 186 11.30 -31.41 1.64
N ASP A 187 10.86 -32.59 2.10
CA ASP A 187 11.37 -33.18 3.36
C ASP A 187 12.60 -34.08 3.11
N SER A 188 13.78 -33.49 3.24
CA SER A 188 15.09 -34.15 3.09
C SER A 188 15.38 -35.32 4.06
N ASN A 189 14.45 -35.71 4.91
CA ASN A 189 14.68 -36.71 5.97
C ASN A 189 14.01 -38.06 5.72
N ILE A 190 13.00 -38.15 4.85
CA ILE A 190 12.25 -39.39 4.62
C ILE A 190 11.80 -39.46 3.15
N PRO A 191 12.10 -40.54 2.41
CA PRO A 191 11.49 -40.74 1.10
C PRO A 191 10.00 -41.02 1.27
N THR A 192 9.19 -40.01 0.96
CA THR A 192 7.79 -39.90 1.37
C THR A 192 6.83 -40.22 0.26
N PHE A 193 7.26 -40.16 -1.01
CA PHE A 193 6.45 -40.46 -2.18
C PHE A 193 7.12 -41.48 -3.10
N ASN A 194 6.33 -42.40 -3.64
CA ASN A 194 6.83 -43.43 -4.53
C ASN A 194 5.75 -43.88 -5.51
N ILE A 195 6.21 -44.50 -6.59
CA ILE A 195 5.35 -45.16 -7.57
C ILE A 195 5.82 -46.58 -7.80
N THR A 196 4.89 -47.52 -7.71
CA THR A 196 5.13 -48.94 -8.02
C THR A 196 4.67 -49.22 -9.44
N SER A 197 5.52 -49.86 -10.24
CA SER A 197 5.26 -50.13 -11.65
C SER A 197 4.05 -51.03 -11.88
N ALA A 198 3.34 -50.82 -12.98
CA ALA A 198 2.28 -51.72 -13.45
C ALA A 198 2.71 -52.42 -14.75
N LEU A 199 2.24 -53.67 -14.94
CA LEU A 199 2.53 -54.43 -16.16
C LEU A 199 1.70 -53.87 -17.34
N THR A 200 2.38 -53.38 -18.37
CA THR A 200 1.80 -52.80 -19.59
C THR A 200 2.52 -53.38 -20.82
N ILE A 201 1.79 -54.13 -21.66
CA ILE A 201 2.29 -54.69 -22.93
C ILE A 201 3.64 -55.43 -22.78
N GLY A 202 3.78 -56.25 -21.74
CA GLY A 202 4.95 -57.12 -21.54
C GLY A 202 6.08 -56.52 -20.71
N ASP A 203 6.05 -55.21 -20.46
CA ASP A 203 7.01 -54.49 -19.61
C ASP A 203 6.33 -53.93 -18.36
N ASN A 204 7.10 -53.61 -17.33
CA ASN A 204 6.61 -52.88 -16.16
C ASN A 204 6.90 -51.39 -16.36
N LEU A 205 5.86 -50.55 -16.25
CA LEU A 205 5.96 -49.11 -16.47
C LEU A 205 5.52 -48.32 -15.24
N THR A 206 6.20 -47.19 -15.02
CA THR A 206 5.74 -46.09 -14.17
C THR A 206 5.57 -44.85 -15.03
N GLN A 207 4.52 -44.08 -14.81
CA GLN A 207 4.34 -42.76 -15.41
C GLN A 207 3.58 -41.85 -14.45
N LEU A 208 4.22 -40.75 -14.08
CA LEU A 208 3.63 -39.63 -13.36
C LEU A 208 3.57 -38.44 -14.30
N ASP A 209 2.38 -37.90 -14.52
CA ASP A 209 2.16 -36.66 -15.25
C ASP A 209 1.90 -35.54 -14.25
N PHE A 210 2.49 -34.37 -14.49
CA PHE A 210 2.34 -33.17 -13.69
C PHE A 210 1.79 -32.03 -14.54
N SER A 211 0.93 -31.22 -13.92
CA SER A 211 0.32 -30.01 -14.48
C SER A 211 0.20 -28.98 -13.35
N VAL A 212 1.26 -28.20 -13.14
CA VAL A 212 1.41 -27.29 -11.99
C VAL A 212 1.12 -25.87 -12.41
N ASP A 213 0.21 -25.20 -11.70
CA ASP A 213 -0.06 -23.77 -11.86
C ASP A 213 0.94 -22.95 -11.03
N ILE A 214 1.83 -22.22 -11.70
CA ILE A 214 2.87 -21.47 -11.00
C ILE A 214 2.35 -20.16 -10.39
N GLU A 215 1.17 -19.68 -10.79
CA GLU A 215 0.58 -18.49 -10.18
C GLU A 215 0.27 -18.75 -8.70
N GLU A 216 -0.13 -19.97 -8.36
CA GLU A 216 -0.41 -20.38 -6.97
C GLU A 216 0.83 -20.33 -6.05
N TRP A 217 2.04 -20.28 -6.60
CA TRP A 217 3.28 -20.12 -5.83
C TRP A 217 3.43 -18.72 -5.21
N PHE A 218 2.68 -17.73 -5.70
CA PHE A 218 2.85 -16.34 -5.30
C PHE A 218 1.61 -15.81 -4.58
N SER A 219 1.79 -15.43 -3.31
CA SER A 219 0.71 -14.88 -2.48
C SER A 219 0.34 -13.42 -2.81
N LEU A 220 1.17 -12.71 -3.58
CA LEU A 220 1.00 -11.32 -3.95
C LEU A 220 1.29 -11.19 -5.44
N PHE A 221 0.39 -10.56 -6.20
CA PHE A 221 0.55 -10.30 -7.63
C PHE A 221 0.95 -11.54 -8.45
N PRO A 222 0.21 -12.65 -8.34
CA PRO A 222 0.62 -13.93 -8.90
C PRO A 222 0.97 -13.87 -10.39
N ASP A 223 0.10 -13.28 -11.19
CA ASP A 223 0.27 -13.11 -12.64
C ASP A 223 1.56 -12.33 -12.96
N ILE A 224 1.82 -11.25 -12.21
CA ILE A 224 2.98 -10.37 -12.41
C ILE A 224 4.29 -11.11 -12.12
N TYR A 225 4.32 -11.93 -11.07
CA TYR A 225 5.51 -12.73 -10.77
C TYR A 225 5.69 -13.87 -11.77
N ALA A 226 4.60 -14.55 -12.15
CA ALA A 226 4.63 -15.62 -13.13
C ALA A 226 5.18 -15.13 -14.48
N ASP A 227 4.69 -13.98 -14.96
CA ASP A 227 5.17 -13.31 -16.17
C ASP A 227 6.65 -12.88 -16.09
N ALA A 228 7.15 -12.62 -14.89
CA ALA A 228 8.52 -12.14 -14.67
C ALA A 228 9.56 -13.24 -14.46
N ILE A 229 9.15 -14.52 -14.47
CA ILE A 229 10.09 -15.64 -14.38
C ILE A 229 10.99 -15.64 -15.62
N SER A 230 12.30 -15.59 -15.37
CA SER A 230 13.36 -15.53 -16.38
C SER A 230 14.15 -16.83 -16.53
N GLU A 231 14.15 -17.67 -15.49
CA GLU A 231 14.73 -19.00 -15.50
C GLU A 231 13.94 -19.89 -14.54
N MET A 232 13.80 -21.15 -14.90
CA MET A 232 13.17 -22.17 -14.08
C MET A 232 13.91 -23.49 -14.22
N ARG A 233 13.98 -24.25 -13.14
CA ARG A 233 14.70 -25.50 -13.05
C ARG A 233 13.90 -26.51 -12.25
N LEU A 234 13.76 -27.70 -12.80
CA LEU A 234 13.22 -28.85 -12.11
C LEU A 234 14.36 -29.64 -11.48
N LEU A 235 14.26 -29.87 -10.17
CA LEU A 235 15.17 -30.66 -9.36
C LEU A 235 14.46 -31.96 -8.99
N ILE A 236 15.09 -33.09 -9.29
CA ILE A 236 14.54 -34.42 -8.97
C ILE A 236 15.63 -35.21 -8.26
N GLU A 237 15.32 -35.75 -7.08
CA GLU A 237 16.12 -36.79 -6.46
C GLU A 237 15.30 -38.07 -6.32
N CYS A 238 15.75 -39.10 -7.02
CA CYS A 238 15.04 -40.36 -7.07
C CYS A 238 15.98 -41.56 -7.09
N ARG A 239 15.43 -42.72 -6.72
CA ARG A 239 16.07 -44.01 -6.93
C ARG A 239 15.03 -45.09 -7.19
N SER A 240 15.45 -46.14 -7.86
CA SER A 240 14.66 -47.36 -8.00
C SER A 240 15.08 -48.41 -6.97
N ASN A 241 14.18 -49.29 -6.55
CA ASN A 241 14.52 -50.38 -5.65
C ASN A 241 15.40 -51.46 -6.32
N ILE A 242 15.44 -51.47 -7.64
CA ILE A 242 16.32 -52.27 -8.51
C ILE A 242 16.87 -51.38 -9.62
N THR A 243 17.90 -51.84 -10.33
CA THR A 243 18.30 -51.18 -11.58
C THR A 243 17.24 -51.42 -12.66
N ILE A 244 16.83 -50.35 -13.36
CA ILE A 244 15.82 -50.39 -14.43
C ILE A 244 16.42 -50.05 -15.79
N ASP A 245 15.68 -50.37 -16.86
CA ASP A 245 16.15 -50.25 -18.24
C ASP A 245 16.14 -48.80 -18.75
N ASP A 246 15.10 -48.02 -18.42
CA ASP A 246 14.95 -46.61 -18.81
C ASP A 246 14.28 -45.81 -17.69
N HIS A 247 14.72 -44.57 -17.47
CA HIS A 247 14.10 -43.61 -16.57
C HIS A 247 14.33 -42.22 -17.14
N LYS A 248 13.26 -41.44 -17.32
CA LYS A 248 13.35 -40.13 -17.97
C LYS A 248 12.32 -39.15 -17.46
N VAL A 249 12.65 -37.87 -17.60
CA VAL A 249 11.69 -36.77 -17.57
C VAL A 249 11.42 -36.31 -18.99
N VAL A 250 10.15 -36.01 -19.29
CA VAL A 250 9.70 -35.46 -20.57
C VAL A 250 8.96 -34.16 -20.30
N PHE A 251 9.53 -33.04 -20.74
CA PHE A 251 8.87 -31.74 -20.68
C PHE A 251 7.83 -31.63 -21.81
N TRP A 252 6.63 -31.17 -21.49
CA TRP A 252 5.58 -31.04 -22.50
C TRP A 252 5.77 -29.73 -23.25
N TYR A 253 5.25 -29.64 -24.47
CA TYR A 253 5.18 -28.35 -25.16
C TYR A 253 4.09 -27.47 -24.52
N ASN A 254 4.16 -26.17 -24.79
CA ASN A 254 3.19 -25.18 -24.28
C ASN A 254 1.74 -25.42 -24.73
N ASP A 255 1.53 -26.17 -25.82
CA ASP A 255 0.21 -26.61 -26.30
C ASP A 255 -0.33 -27.82 -25.53
N GLY A 256 0.43 -28.34 -24.56
CA GLY A 256 0.08 -29.49 -23.74
C GLY A 256 0.34 -30.85 -24.41
N THR A 257 1.05 -30.90 -25.54
CA THR A 257 1.44 -32.17 -26.16
C THR A 257 2.74 -32.71 -25.58
N MET A 258 2.84 -34.04 -25.44
CA MET A 258 4.03 -34.74 -24.97
C MET A 258 4.67 -35.55 -26.10
N ASN A 259 5.99 -35.45 -26.27
CA ASN A 259 6.75 -36.30 -27.19
C ASN A 259 8.01 -36.87 -26.52
N SER A 260 7.92 -38.10 -26.01
CA SER A 260 9.02 -38.79 -25.33
C SER A 260 10.19 -39.18 -26.24
N ASN A 261 10.08 -38.95 -27.55
CA ASN A 261 11.14 -39.21 -28.51
C ASN A 261 11.85 -37.92 -28.95
N ASP A 262 11.39 -36.75 -28.51
CA ASP A 262 12.09 -35.49 -28.78
C ASP A 262 13.27 -35.33 -27.80
N PRO A 263 14.52 -35.37 -28.28
CA PRO A 263 15.70 -35.16 -27.43
C PRO A 263 15.80 -33.73 -26.90
N GLN A 264 15.05 -32.75 -27.40
CA GLN A 264 14.99 -31.41 -26.80
C GLN A 264 14.16 -31.38 -25.53
N GLN A 265 13.12 -32.21 -25.45
CA GLN A 265 12.18 -32.30 -24.34
C GLN A 265 12.46 -33.43 -23.36
N THR A 266 13.21 -34.44 -23.78
CA THR A 266 13.46 -35.64 -22.98
C THR A 266 14.84 -35.62 -22.36
N ARG A 267 14.92 -35.91 -21.06
CA ARG A 267 16.18 -36.06 -20.31
C ARG A 267 16.15 -37.37 -19.54
N SER A 268 17.24 -38.14 -19.64
CA SER A 268 17.39 -39.34 -18.82
C SER A 268 17.60 -38.94 -17.36
N ILE A 269 17.05 -39.75 -16.45
CA ILE A 269 17.25 -39.64 -15.02
C ILE A 269 17.77 -40.97 -14.44
N ASN A 270 18.08 -41.02 -13.15
CA ASN A 270 18.73 -42.13 -12.48
C ASN A 270 17.97 -43.46 -12.64
N THR A 271 18.63 -44.46 -13.22
CA THR A 271 18.09 -45.82 -13.36
C THR A 271 18.52 -46.76 -12.22
N GLY A 272 19.37 -46.29 -11.31
CA GLY A 272 20.02 -47.11 -10.28
C GLY A 272 19.31 -47.12 -8.93
N THR A 273 19.95 -47.79 -7.97
CA THR A 273 19.48 -47.93 -6.57
C THR A 273 20.10 -46.93 -5.60
N GLY A 274 21.06 -46.13 -6.05
CA GLY A 274 21.63 -45.02 -5.28
C GLY A 274 20.78 -43.77 -5.45
N TRP A 275 20.84 -42.87 -4.48
CA TRP A 275 20.26 -41.53 -4.60
C TRP A 275 21.12 -40.68 -5.53
N LEU A 276 20.46 -39.99 -6.46
CA LEU A 276 21.09 -39.04 -7.35
C LEU A 276 20.15 -37.86 -7.53
N GLN A 277 20.66 -36.68 -7.17
CA GLN A 277 20.06 -35.41 -7.51
C GLN A 277 20.35 -35.06 -8.97
N GLU A 278 19.29 -34.76 -9.71
CA GLU A 278 19.36 -34.29 -11.08
C GLU A 278 18.61 -32.97 -11.22
N SER A 279 19.09 -32.16 -12.16
CA SER A 279 18.67 -30.78 -12.33
C SER A 279 18.51 -30.48 -13.81
N PHE A 280 17.35 -29.96 -14.18
CA PHE A 280 16.99 -29.70 -15.56
C PHE A 280 16.43 -28.29 -15.70
N ASP A 281 17.01 -27.47 -16.56
CA ASP A 281 16.39 -26.18 -16.90
C ASP A 281 15.08 -26.45 -17.64
N TYR A 282 13.98 -25.95 -17.08
CA TYR A 282 12.68 -25.97 -17.73
C TYR A 282 12.66 -24.82 -18.73
N GLY A 283 12.62 -25.13 -20.02
CA GLY A 283 12.55 -24.11 -21.05
C GLY A 283 11.25 -23.31 -20.92
N LEU A 284 11.32 -22.01 -20.61
CA LEU A 284 10.13 -21.17 -20.45
C LEU A 284 9.23 -21.14 -21.69
N ALA A 285 9.75 -21.47 -22.87
CA ALA A 285 8.96 -21.67 -24.08
C ALA A 285 7.97 -22.85 -24.00
N ASN A 286 8.14 -23.75 -23.03
CA ASN A 286 7.23 -24.84 -22.73
C ASN A 286 6.10 -24.44 -21.76
N LEU A 287 6.19 -23.26 -21.14
CA LEU A 287 5.14 -22.75 -20.27
C LEU A 287 3.91 -22.41 -21.11
N SER A 288 2.73 -22.83 -20.65
CA SER A 288 1.48 -22.46 -21.31
C SER A 288 1.17 -20.96 -21.13
N SER A 289 0.19 -20.45 -21.89
CA SER A 289 -0.27 -19.06 -21.74
C SER A 289 -0.89 -18.77 -20.37
N ASP A 290 -1.36 -19.81 -19.68
CA ASP A 290 -2.02 -19.71 -18.38
C ASP A 290 -1.03 -20.07 -17.26
N HIS A 291 0.27 -19.92 -17.53
CA HIS A 291 1.36 -20.18 -16.58
C HIS A 291 1.41 -21.61 -16.00
N ILE A 292 0.78 -22.58 -16.66
CA ILE A 292 0.85 -24.00 -16.29
C ILE A 292 2.10 -24.67 -16.85
N ILE A 293 2.87 -25.29 -15.97
CA ILE A 293 3.97 -26.22 -16.28
C ILE A 293 3.42 -27.62 -16.48
N LYS A 294 3.88 -28.30 -17.54
CA LYS A 294 3.61 -29.73 -17.74
C LYS A 294 4.86 -30.55 -18.01
N PHE A 295 4.97 -31.68 -17.34
CA PHE A 295 6.03 -32.66 -17.55
C PHE A 295 5.60 -34.06 -17.07
N SER A 296 6.31 -35.08 -17.53
CA SER A 296 6.10 -36.46 -17.08
C SER A 296 7.41 -37.11 -16.62
N ILE A 297 7.34 -37.95 -15.59
CA ILE A 297 8.43 -38.84 -15.19
C ILE A 297 8.03 -40.27 -15.53
N ILE A 298 8.84 -40.93 -16.36
CA ILE A 298 8.53 -42.23 -16.96
C ILE A 298 9.67 -43.22 -16.72
N GLY A 299 9.35 -44.38 -16.14
CA GLY A 299 10.28 -45.49 -15.94
C GLY A 299 9.81 -46.77 -16.65
N ASN A 300 10.76 -47.58 -17.12
CA ASN A 300 10.51 -48.88 -17.73
C ASN A 300 11.52 -49.94 -17.25
N ASN A 301 11.03 -51.15 -17.00
CA ASN A 301 11.85 -52.33 -16.81
C ASN A 301 11.13 -53.63 -17.15
N SER A 302 11.88 -54.65 -17.58
CA SER A 302 11.35 -56.01 -17.78
C SER A 302 10.83 -56.68 -16.49
N ALA A 303 11.33 -56.29 -15.31
CA ALA A 303 10.88 -56.79 -14.00
C ALA A 303 10.14 -55.70 -13.19
N PRO A 304 9.18 -56.07 -12.31
CA PRO A 304 8.50 -55.11 -11.46
C PRO A 304 9.46 -54.32 -10.59
N PHE A 305 9.25 -53.01 -10.50
CA PHE A 305 10.09 -52.10 -9.73
C PHE A 305 9.25 -51.04 -9.02
N LYS A 306 9.93 -50.30 -8.16
CA LYS A 306 9.40 -49.18 -7.41
C LYS A 306 10.40 -48.04 -7.47
N THR A 307 9.95 -46.88 -7.92
CA THR A 307 10.73 -45.64 -7.87
C THR A 307 10.32 -44.86 -6.63
N LEU A 308 11.30 -44.47 -5.83
CA LEU A 308 11.16 -43.61 -4.67
C LEU A 308 11.66 -42.22 -5.04
N PHE A 309 10.89 -41.20 -4.69
CA PHE A 309 11.26 -39.81 -4.81
C PHE A 309 11.57 -39.28 -3.40
N GLU A 310 12.71 -38.62 -3.27
CA GLU A 310 13.05 -37.86 -2.08
C GLU A 310 12.56 -36.43 -2.23
N TYR A 311 12.81 -35.79 -3.38
CA TYR A 311 12.16 -34.53 -3.76
C TYR A 311 11.91 -34.40 -5.26
N ILE A 312 10.89 -33.61 -5.58
CA ILE A 312 10.55 -33.09 -6.91
C ILE A 312 10.21 -31.62 -6.69
N GLU A 313 11.17 -30.74 -6.97
CA GLU A 313 11.12 -29.33 -6.58
C GLU A 313 11.45 -28.44 -7.77
N PHE A 314 10.88 -27.25 -7.80
CA PHE A 314 11.20 -26.19 -8.73
C PHE A 314 12.04 -25.11 -8.08
N ALA A 315 13.03 -24.66 -8.84
CA ALA A 315 13.78 -23.48 -8.52
C ALA A 315 13.59 -22.44 -9.63
N ILE A 316 13.13 -21.24 -9.26
CA ILE A 316 12.81 -20.16 -10.19
C ILE A 316 13.71 -18.95 -9.97
N ARG A 317 13.79 -18.10 -10.98
CA ARG A 317 14.47 -16.80 -10.91
C ARG A 317 13.63 -15.78 -11.64
N TYR A 318 13.37 -14.68 -10.95
CA TYR A 318 12.77 -13.46 -11.48
C TYR A 318 13.64 -12.27 -11.06
N ASN A 319 13.27 -11.07 -11.48
CA ASN A 319 14.01 -9.87 -11.09
C ASN A 319 13.72 -9.47 -9.63
N TYR A 320 14.64 -8.77 -8.96
CA TYR A 320 14.39 -8.27 -7.60
C TYR A 320 13.17 -7.36 -7.59
N THR A 321 12.28 -7.57 -6.62
CA THR A 321 11.19 -6.62 -6.36
C THR A 321 11.79 -5.29 -5.91
N ASN A 322 11.17 -4.21 -6.36
CA ASN A 322 11.59 -2.89 -5.95
C ASN A 322 11.13 -2.63 -4.51
N THR A 323 12.09 -2.28 -3.65
CA THR A 323 11.84 -2.06 -2.23
C THR A 323 11.81 -0.57 -1.81
N PHE A 324 11.82 0.37 -2.76
CA PHE A 324 11.88 1.82 -2.46
C PHE A 324 12.97 2.19 -1.43
N GLY A 325 14.23 1.87 -1.72
CA GLY A 325 15.33 2.10 -0.78
C GLY A 325 15.20 1.36 0.57
N GLY A 326 14.28 0.39 0.70
CA GLY A 326 13.96 -0.31 1.94
C GLY A 326 12.66 0.15 2.61
N ALA A 327 11.98 1.18 2.09
CA ALA A 327 10.74 1.71 2.65
C ALA A 327 9.55 0.73 2.54
N MET A 328 9.53 -0.12 1.51
CA MET A 328 8.47 -1.09 1.24
C MET A 328 9.03 -2.39 0.67
N LEU A 329 8.34 -3.53 0.82
CA LEU A 329 8.81 -4.80 0.24
C LEU A 329 8.25 -5.08 -1.17
N SER A 330 7.09 -4.48 -1.48
CA SER A 330 6.34 -4.72 -2.73
C SER A 330 5.75 -3.40 -3.21
N ALA A 331 6.59 -2.57 -3.82
CA ALA A 331 6.22 -1.28 -4.37
C ALA A 331 5.45 -1.45 -5.70
N TYR A 332 4.13 -1.54 -5.63
CA TYR A 332 3.27 -1.67 -6.80
C TYR A 332 2.45 -0.40 -7.08
N SER A 333 2.45 0.05 -8.33
CA SER A 333 1.62 1.16 -8.83
C SER A 333 0.49 0.56 -9.67
N SER A 334 -0.76 0.69 -9.20
CA SER A 334 -1.93 0.33 -10.01
C SER A 334 -2.25 1.40 -11.04
N ILE A 335 -2.00 2.66 -10.69
CA ILE A 335 -2.20 3.81 -11.58
C ILE A 335 -0.98 3.96 -12.48
N SER A 336 -1.22 3.98 -13.78
CA SER A 336 -0.17 4.10 -14.80
C SER A 336 -0.34 5.31 -15.71
N ASN A 337 -1.54 5.90 -15.75
CA ASN A 337 -1.84 7.08 -16.55
C ASN A 337 -2.13 8.28 -15.64
N TYR A 338 -1.17 9.18 -15.53
CA TYR A 338 -1.28 10.41 -14.75
C TYR A 338 -0.31 11.45 -15.31
N ASP A 339 -0.53 12.71 -14.95
CA ASP A 339 0.47 13.76 -15.17
C ASP A 339 1.03 14.19 -13.82
N ILE A 340 2.33 14.27 -13.73
CA ILE A 340 3.04 14.81 -12.57
C ILE A 340 4.07 15.83 -13.06
N GLN A 341 4.22 16.91 -12.31
CA GLN A 341 5.33 17.84 -12.44
C GLN A 341 5.81 18.23 -11.04
N TRP A 342 7.09 18.56 -10.93
CA TRP A 342 7.69 19.05 -9.69
C TRP A 342 8.65 20.18 -9.97
N SER A 343 8.85 21.02 -8.96
CA SER A 343 9.80 22.12 -9.03
C SER A 343 10.48 22.36 -7.69
N PHE A 344 11.58 23.09 -7.74
CA PHE A 344 12.27 23.62 -6.57
C PHE A 344 12.21 25.14 -6.63
N GLY A 345 11.43 25.75 -5.74
CA GLY A 345 11.17 27.19 -5.78
C GLY A 345 10.25 27.65 -4.66
N THR A 346 9.74 28.88 -4.77
CA THR A 346 8.88 29.48 -3.75
C THR A 346 7.41 29.20 -4.00
N SER A 347 6.62 29.17 -2.93
CA SER A 347 5.16 29.08 -2.94
C SER A 347 4.59 30.23 -2.09
N GLU A 348 3.27 30.40 -2.11
CA GLU A 348 2.62 31.36 -1.22
C GLU A 348 2.80 31.00 0.27
N ASN A 349 2.93 29.71 0.59
CA ASN A 349 3.11 29.26 1.97
C ASN A 349 4.53 29.48 2.48
N ASN A 350 5.54 29.47 1.59
CA ASN A 350 6.93 29.75 1.94
C ASN A 350 7.68 30.45 0.81
N MET A 351 8.23 31.62 1.14
CA MET A 351 9.05 32.44 0.23
C MET A 351 10.50 31.95 0.08
N SER A 352 10.88 30.86 0.74
CA SER A 352 12.18 30.19 0.54
C SER A 352 12.00 29.06 -0.46
N ASP A 353 13.03 28.74 -1.25
CA ASP A 353 12.95 27.64 -2.21
C ASP A 353 12.72 26.30 -1.49
N HIS A 354 11.77 25.52 -1.98
CA HIS A 354 11.42 24.20 -1.46
C HIS A 354 10.82 23.32 -2.56
N ARG A 355 10.64 22.04 -2.25
CA ARG A 355 10.06 21.05 -3.16
C ARG A 355 8.54 21.22 -3.28
N MET A 356 8.05 21.19 -4.51
CA MET A 356 6.62 21.17 -4.82
C MET A 356 6.30 20.09 -5.85
N PHE A 357 5.12 19.48 -5.73
CA PHE A 357 4.56 18.55 -6.70
C PHE A 357 3.13 18.92 -7.07
N GLU A 358 2.80 18.74 -8.34
CA GLU A 358 1.43 18.78 -8.84
C GLU A 358 1.13 17.52 -9.62
N ILE A 359 -0.02 16.91 -9.32
CA ILE A 359 -0.40 15.62 -9.87
C ILE A 359 -1.85 15.69 -10.33
N ARG A 360 -2.08 15.24 -11.56
CA ARG A 360 -3.39 15.05 -12.17
C ARG A 360 -3.61 13.56 -12.44
N ILE A 361 -4.62 13.00 -11.80
CA ILE A 361 -5.02 11.61 -11.96
C ILE A 361 -6.39 11.59 -12.65
N PRO A 362 -6.52 11.02 -13.85
CA PRO A 362 -7.83 10.79 -14.46
C PRO A 362 -8.70 9.95 -13.52
N LYS A 363 -9.94 10.38 -13.28
CA LYS A 363 -10.90 9.63 -12.44
C LYS A 363 -11.21 8.24 -12.97
N THR A 364 -10.92 7.97 -14.24
CA THR A 364 -11.02 6.63 -14.85
C THR A 364 -9.97 5.65 -14.34
N GLU A 365 -8.88 6.12 -13.74
CA GLU A 365 -7.88 5.28 -13.05
C GLU A 365 -8.28 5.02 -11.58
N LEU A 366 -9.40 5.60 -11.11
CA LEU A 366 -9.86 5.49 -9.73
C LEU A 366 -11.15 4.66 -9.71
N GLU A 367 -11.02 3.33 -9.61
CA GLU A 367 -12.17 2.44 -9.63
C GLU A 367 -13.12 2.71 -8.46
N HIS A 368 -14.42 2.74 -8.74
CA HIS A 368 -15.49 3.11 -7.80
C HIS A 368 -15.44 4.57 -7.28
N TYR A 369 -14.69 5.46 -7.94
CA TYR A 369 -14.62 6.85 -7.51
C TYR A 369 -15.98 7.54 -7.46
N ASN A 370 -16.27 8.14 -6.30
CA ASN A 370 -17.45 8.94 -6.08
C ASN A 370 -17.05 10.18 -5.26
N SER A 371 -17.20 11.37 -5.83
CA SER A 371 -16.87 12.63 -5.15
C SER A 371 -17.69 12.88 -3.88
N SER A 372 -18.81 12.17 -3.73
CA SER A 372 -19.67 12.25 -2.55
C SER A 372 -19.24 11.36 -1.40
N GLU A 373 -18.29 10.46 -1.64
CA GLU A 373 -17.79 9.51 -0.67
C GLU A 373 -16.41 9.90 -0.18
N GLU A 374 -16.00 9.34 0.96
CA GLU A 374 -14.68 9.58 1.51
C GLU A 374 -13.64 8.71 0.81
N ILE A 375 -12.55 9.33 0.39
CA ILE A 375 -11.37 8.70 -0.16
C ILE A 375 -10.30 8.72 0.93
N GLY A 376 -9.79 7.55 1.28
CA GLY A 376 -8.62 7.44 2.14
C GLY A 376 -7.37 7.83 1.37
N ILE A 377 -6.53 8.69 1.94
CA ILE A 377 -5.27 9.13 1.33
C ILE A 377 -4.13 8.89 2.31
N MET A 378 -3.04 8.33 1.79
CA MET A 378 -1.73 8.30 2.41
C MET A 378 -0.72 8.73 1.35
N VAL A 379 0.25 9.56 1.73
CA VAL A 379 1.31 10.05 0.85
C VAL A 379 2.64 9.78 1.50
N GLY A 380 3.66 9.43 0.73
CA GLY A 380 5.02 9.27 1.23
C GLY A 380 6.03 9.47 0.13
N GLY A 381 7.28 9.60 0.51
CA GLY A 381 8.38 9.79 -0.42
C GLY A 381 9.72 9.47 0.22
N TYR A 382 10.74 9.35 -0.62
CA TYR A 382 12.15 9.23 -0.23
C TYR A 382 12.91 10.32 -0.96
N GLY A 383 14.01 10.76 -0.35
CA GLY A 383 14.93 11.72 -0.94
C GLY A 383 15.61 12.49 0.19
N THR A 384 15.64 13.80 0.04
CA THR A 384 16.24 14.75 0.98
C THR A 384 15.41 14.94 2.25
N MET A 385 14.11 14.63 2.20
CA MET A 385 13.28 14.53 3.38
C MET A 385 13.25 13.09 3.91
N THR A 386 13.90 12.79 5.02
CA THR A 386 13.77 11.47 5.67
C THR A 386 13.59 11.61 7.17
N PHE A 387 12.79 10.72 7.79
CA PHE A 387 12.73 10.67 9.25
C PHE A 387 14.08 10.21 9.84
N PRO A 388 14.36 10.51 11.11
CA PRO A 388 15.62 10.14 11.74
C PRO A 388 15.77 8.61 11.79
N ASN A 389 16.83 8.08 11.19
CA ASN A 389 17.12 6.64 11.03
C ASN A 389 16.19 5.89 10.06
N GLU A 390 15.31 6.59 9.36
CA GLU A 390 14.56 6.05 8.23
C GLU A 390 15.10 6.68 6.95
N VAL A 391 14.65 6.15 5.82
CA VAL A 391 15.03 6.67 4.50
C VAL A 391 13.84 7.27 3.76
N PHE A 392 12.71 7.51 4.44
CA PHE A 392 11.49 8.01 3.81
C PHE A 392 10.68 8.86 4.79
N TRP A 393 9.68 9.56 4.28
CA TRP A 393 8.64 10.26 5.03
C TRP A 393 7.26 9.73 4.68
N VAL A 394 6.28 9.95 5.57
CA VAL A 394 4.89 9.56 5.33
C VAL A 394 3.90 10.52 5.99
N PHE A 395 2.95 10.99 5.18
CA PHE A 395 1.70 11.57 5.63
C PHE A 395 0.63 10.46 5.74
N GLY A 396 0.32 10.09 6.98
CA GLY A 396 -0.73 9.15 7.33
C GLY A 396 -1.23 9.39 8.76
N VAL A 397 -2.11 8.53 9.27
CA VAL A 397 -2.51 8.57 10.70
C VAL A 397 -1.33 8.21 11.59
N PHE A 398 -0.50 7.26 11.14
CA PHE A 398 0.77 6.91 11.78
C PHE A 398 1.90 7.34 10.85
N ASN A 399 2.71 8.29 11.31
CA ASN A 399 3.72 8.98 10.51
C ASN A 399 5.12 8.38 10.67
N ASN A 400 5.26 7.09 11.00
CA ASN A 400 6.56 6.45 11.23
C ASN A 400 6.81 5.21 10.38
N SER A 401 5.88 4.84 9.49
CA SER A 401 6.05 3.75 8.52
C SER A 401 4.96 3.80 7.45
N ILE A 402 5.29 3.44 6.22
CA ILE A 402 4.33 3.35 5.11
C ILE A 402 3.59 2.01 5.21
N ARG A 403 2.56 1.95 6.07
CA ARG A 403 1.68 0.77 6.17
C ARG A 403 0.35 0.97 5.45
N HIS A 404 0.44 1.07 4.13
CA HIS A 404 -0.69 1.17 3.19
C HIS A 404 -1.61 -0.05 3.28
N GLN A 405 -1.12 -1.19 3.74
CA GLN A 405 -1.93 -2.39 3.98
C GLN A 405 -2.82 -2.33 5.23
N GLN A 406 -2.90 -1.18 5.91
CA GLN A 406 -3.75 -0.99 7.09
C GLN A 406 -4.71 0.17 6.84
N HIS A 407 -6.00 -0.15 6.73
CA HIS A 407 -7.06 0.85 6.51
C HIS A 407 -7.01 2.03 7.50
N ALA A 408 -6.68 1.75 8.76
CA ALA A 408 -6.60 2.75 9.84
C ALA A 408 -5.47 3.78 9.67
N ASN A 409 -4.57 3.59 8.70
CA ASN A 409 -3.44 4.48 8.47
C ASN A 409 -3.76 5.58 7.45
N TYR A 410 -4.84 5.44 6.68
CA TYR A 410 -5.30 6.44 5.73
C TYR A 410 -6.03 7.57 6.44
N LYS A 411 -5.90 8.79 5.89
CA LYS A 411 -6.73 9.93 6.28
C LYS A 411 -7.83 10.10 5.24
N TYR A 412 -9.08 10.18 5.69
CA TYR A 412 -10.26 10.15 4.82
C TYR A 412 -10.78 11.56 4.54
N TYR A 413 -11.07 11.83 3.26
CA TYR A 413 -11.55 13.12 2.76
C TYR A 413 -12.67 12.89 1.74
N ASN A 414 -13.77 13.61 1.82
CA ASN A 414 -14.74 13.70 0.72
C ASN A 414 -14.45 14.93 -0.16
N MET A 415 -14.86 14.94 -1.42
CA MET A 415 -14.57 16.07 -2.32
C MET A 415 -15.57 17.24 -2.19
N PHE A 416 -16.38 17.25 -1.13
CA PHE A 416 -17.30 18.35 -0.85
C PHE A 416 -16.69 19.45 0.03
N GLY A 417 -15.39 19.41 0.31
CA GLY A 417 -14.74 20.24 1.33
C GLY A 417 -15.13 21.73 1.25
N ILE A 418 -15.60 22.33 2.36
CA ILE A 418 -14.84 23.10 3.37
C ILE A 418 -15.71 23.19 4.66
N ASP A 419 -15.63 22.21 5.56
CA ASP A 419 -16.04 22.38 6.97
C ASP A 419 -14.82 22.16 7.87
N ALA A 420 -14.74 22.92 8.97
CA ALA A 420 -13.63 22.95 9.92
C ALA A 420 -13.20 21.54 10.42
N PRO A 421 -11.93 21.34 10.82
CA PRO A 421 -11.34 20.01 11.02
C PRO A 421 -12.12 19.15 12.01
N PRO A 422 -12.07 17.80 11.88
CA PRO A 422 -12.62 16.91 12.88
C PRO A 422 -11.94 17.21 14.22
N THR A 423 -12.72 17.73 15.17
CA THR A 423 -12.23 18.00 16.52
C THR A 423 -11.79 16.66 17.13
N PRO A 424 -10.64 16.58 17.81
CA PRO A 424 -10.23 15.35 18.47
C PRO A 424 -11.32 14.89 19.45
N GLN A 425 -11.54 13.57 19.52
CA GLN A 425 -12.51 12.90 20.39
C GLN A 425 -12.35 13.37 21.86
N ASN A 426 -13.05 14.43 22.22
CA ASN A 426 -13.38 14.81 23.58
C ASN A 426 -14.78 15.42 23.51
N PRO A 427 -15.71 15.08 24.44
CA PRO A 427 -17.09 15.51 24.34
C PRO A 427 -17.15 17.03 24.51
N ALA A 428 -17.21 17.75 23.38
CA ALA A 428 -17.44 19.19 23.37
C ALA A 428 -18.84 19.45 23.90
N VAL A 429 -18.92 20.21 25.00
CA VAL A 429 -20.16 20.78 25.50
C VAL A 429 -20.70 21.71 24.40
N PRO A 430 -21.88 21.43 23.81
CA PRO A 430 -22.32 22.14 22.62
C PRO A 430 -22.40 23.66 22.80
N GLY A 431 -21.97 24.43 21.79
CA GLY A 431 -21.86 25.90 21.84
C GLY A 431 -23.15 26.68 22.17
N TYR A 432 -24.33 26.05 22.06
CA TYR A 432 -25.59 26.62 22.54
C TYR A 432 -25.73 26.62 24.07
N LEU A 433 -24.92 25.84 24.79
CA LEU A 433 -24.88 25.90 26.26
C LEU A 433 -24.24 27.19 26.77
N LEU A 434 -23.36 27.84 26.01
CA LEU A 434 -22.74 29.10 26.42
C LEU A 434 -23.75 30.27 26.55
N PRO A 435 -24.63 30.55 25.55
CA PRO A 435 -25.68 31.54 25.73
C PRO A 435 -26.74 31.11 26.77
N ILE A 436 -27.00 29.81 26.96
CA ILE A 436 -27.88 29.32 28.04
C ILE A 436 -27.26 29.56 29.42
N VAL A 437 -25.96 29.32 29.59
CA VAL A 437 -25.22 29.59 30.84
C VAL A 437 -25.14 31.09 31.11
N ILE A 438 -24.90 31.92 30.09
CA ILE A 438 -24.92 33.39 30.22
C ILE A 438 -26.33 33.89 30.56
N ALA A 439 -27.38 33.33 29.96
CA ALA A 439 -28.78 33.64 30.27
C ALA A 439 -29.15 33.21 31.70
N LEU A 440 -28.75 32.01 32.13
CA LEU A 440 -28.98 31.53 33.49
C LEU A 440 -28.20 32.35 34.53
N ALA A 441 -26.96 32.74 34.22
CA ALA A 441 -26.15 33.63 35.05
C ALA A 441 -26.78 35.03 35.15
N THR A 442 -27.28 35.61 34.05
CA THR A 442 -27.94 36.92 34.09
C THR A 442 -29.27 36.88 34.83
N VAL A 443 -30.09 35.83 34.67
CA VAL A 443 -31.37 35.66 35.39
C VAL A 443 -31.16 35.43 36.89
N SER A 444 -30.17 34.63 37.28
CA SER A 444 -29.83 34.41 38.69
C SER A 444 -29.23 35.66 39.34
N THR A 445 -28.43 36.44 38.60
CA THR A 445 -27.89 37.72 39.08
C THR A 445 -28.98 38.78 39.25
N PHE A 446 -29.94 38.89 38.33
CA PHE A 446 -31.10 39.77 38.48
C PHE A 446 -31.97 39.38 39.68
N SER A 447 -32.14 38.07 39.91
CA SER A 447 -32.90 37.56 41.05
C SER A 447 -32.22 37.87 42.39
N LEU A 448 -30.89 37.76 42.46
CA LEU A 448 -30.08 38.14 43.64
C LEU A 448 -30.12 39.65 43.91
N ILE A 449 -30.00 40.49 42.87
CA ILE A 449 -30.10 41.95 42.99
C ILE A 449 -31.50 42.38 43.45
N LYS A 450 -32.57 41.74 42.93
CA LYS A 450 -33.95 42.00 43.36
C LYS A 450 -34.18 41.58 44.81
N LYS A 451 -33.63 40.44 45.24
CA LYS A 451 -33.70 39.93 46.62
C LYS A 451 -32.94 40.83 47.60
N GLN A 452 -31.77 41.38 47.21
CA GLN A 452 -31.04 42.38 48.01
C GLN A 452 -31.76 43.73 48.08
N LYS A 453 -32.33 44.23 46.97
CA LYS A 453 -33.14 45.47 46.98
C LYS A 453 -34.37 45.35 47.88
N ASN A 454 -35.02 44.18 47.91
CA ASN A 454 -36.17 43.94 48.79
C ASN A 454 -35.77 43.81 50.27
N LYS A 455 -34.63 43.20 50.59
CA LYS A 455 -34.06 43.24 51.95
C LYS A 455 -33.74 44.68 52.39
N LEU A 456 -33.15 45.50 51.51
CA LEU A 456 -32.86 46.91 51.78
C LEU A 456 -34.12 47.78 51.96
N LYS A 457 -35.25 47.42 51.33
CA LYS A 457 -36.55 48.08 51.57
C LYS A 457 -37.19 47.66 52.89
N GLN A 458 -37.04 46.40 53.31
CA GLN A 458 -37.52 45.94 54.63
C GLN A 458 -36.77 46.59 55.79
N PHE A 459 -35.49 46.94 55.62
CA PHE A 459 -34.71 47.71 56.60
C PHE A 459 -35.08 49.21 56.67
N LYS A 460 -35.94 49.73 55.76
CA LYS A 460 -36.42 51.13 55.79
C LYS A 460 -37.81 51.30 56.41
N VAL A 461 -38.42 50.23 56.92
CA VAL A 461 -39.71 50.29 57.64
C VAL A 461 -39.57 49.56 58.98
N LYS A 462 -38.71 50.08 59.85
CA LYS A 462 -38.83 50.02 61.32
C LYS A 462 -37.70 50.88 61.90
N TYR A 463 -38.13 52.00 62.47
CA TYR A 463 -37.38 53.10 63.10
C TYR A 463 -36.74 54.10 62.15
#